data_AF-A0A7Y7CRU8-F1
#
_entry.id   AF-A0A7Y7CRU8-F1
#
_cell.length_a   1.000
_cell.length_b   1.000
_cell.length_c   1.000
_cell.angle_alpha   90.00
_cell.angle_beta   90.00
_cell.angle_gamma   90.00
#
_symmetry.space_group_name_H-M   'P 1'
#
loop_
_entity.id
_entity.type
_entity.pdbx_description
1 polymer ?
#
loop_
_entity_poly.entity_id
_entity_poly.type
_entity_poly.pdbx_seq_one_letter_code
_entity_poly.pdbx_strand_id
1 'polypeptide(L)' 'SSWKNAYTDKAMMIVVDSGDENAELWQRHERDVVEDFRTFYAVDVDELDGYAIMVDGDNTGKSATAWFDDIEFVAR' A
#
# COMPACT_ATOMS: atom_id res chain seq x y z
N SER A 1 -9.42 -5.87 2.12
CA SER A 1 -10.16 -6.11 0.86
C SER A 1 -9.31 -5.63 -0.32
N SER A 2 -9.66 -5.98 -1.56
CA SER A 2 -8.90 -5.52 -2.76
C SER A 2 -9.81 -5.25 -3.96
N TRP A 3 -9.47 -4.26 -4.79
CA TRP A 3 -10.22 -3.91 -6.01
C TRP A 3 -9.33 -3.18 -7.04
N LYS A 4 -9.75 -3.20 -8.31
CA LYS A 4 -9.04 -2.45 -9.38
C LYS A 4 -9.19 -0.95 -9.18
N ASN A 5 -8.13 -0.19 -9.41
CA ASN A 5 -8.19 1.27 -9.34
C ASN A 5 -9.19 1.85 -10.38
N ALA A 6 -9.88 2.92 -10.01
CA ALA A 6 -10.94 3.52 -10.84
C ALA A 6 -10.40 4.39 -12.00
N TYR A 7 -9.14 4.81 -11.94
CA TYR A 7 -8.51 5.77 -12.85
C TYR A 7 -7.43 5.15 -13.75
N THR A 8 -6.92 3.98 -13.40
CA THR A 8 -5.93 3.24 -14.21
C THR A 8 -6.10 1.74 -14.07
N ASP A 9 -5.83 1.01 -15.15
CA ASP A 9 -5.77 -0.45 -15.17
C ASP A 9 -4.45 -1.02 -14.62
N LYS A 10 -3.46 -0.16 -14.36
CA LYS A 10 -2.12 -0.56 -13.87
C LYS A 10 -2.06 -0.77 -12.37
N ALA A 11 -3.07 -0.37 -11.60
CA ALA A 11 -3.04 -0.40 -10.14
C ALA A 11 -4.16 -1.28 -9.53
N MET A 12 -3.76 -2.12 -8.58
CA MET A 12 -4.64 -2.87 -7.68
C MET A 12 -4.61 -2.20 -6.32
N MET A 13 -5.78 -1.82 -5.82
CA MET A 13 -5.95 -1.20 -4.51
C MET A 13 -6.11 -2.31 -3.47
N ILE A 14 -5.31 -2.26 -2.40
CA ILE A 14 -5.33 -3.27 -1.35
C ILE A 14 -5.37 -2.55 0.00
N VAL A 15 -6.43 -2.82 0.76
CA VAL A 15 -6.66 -2.22 2.07
C VAL A 15 -6.12 -3.15 3.14
N VAL A 16 -5.15 -2.63 3.88
CA VAL A 16 -4.52 -3.31 5.02
C VAL A 16 -5.22 -2.99 6.34
N ASP A 17 -5.71 -1.76 6.52
CA ASP A 17 -6.47 -1.29 7.68
C ASP A 17 -7.61 -0.38 7.23
N SER A 18 -8.71 -0.33 8.00
CA SER A 18 -9.86 0.53 7.71
C SER A 18 -10.63 0.91 8.97
N GLY A 19 -11.27 2.07 8.95
CA GLY A 19 -12.01 2.60 10.11
C GLY A 19 -11.08 3.30 11.11
N ASP A 20 -11.64 3.68 12.24
CA ASP A 20 -10.97 4.57 13.21
C ASP A 20 -10.32 3.80 14.38
N GLU A 21 -10.40 2.47 14.39
CA GLU A 21 -9.94 1.62 15.50
C GLU A 21 -8.45 1.80 15.83
N ASN A 22 -7.62 1.99 14.80
CA ASN A 22 -6.17 2.12 14.91
C ASN A 22 -5.68 3.58 14.82
N ALA A 23 -6.59 4.57 14.85
CA ALA A 23 -6.22 5.97 14.74
C ALA A 23 -5.28 6.40 15.89
N GLU A 24 -4.31 7.28 15.59
CA GLU A 24 -3.32 7.82 16.53
C GLU A 24 -2.34 6.79 17.14
N LEU A 25 -2.40 5.53 16.71
CA LEU A 25 -1.49 4.46 17.13
C LEU A 25 -0.49 4.13 16.02
N TRP A 26 0.76 3.84 16.39
CA TRP A 26 1.72 3.26 15.45
C TRP A 26 1.26 1.86 15.04
N GLN A 27 1.21 1.62 13.73
CA GLN A 27 0.90 0.32 13.15
C GLN A 27 2.10 -0.18 12.35
N ARG A 28 2.34 -1.49 12.39
CA ARG A 28 3.30 -2.16 11.51
C ARG A 28 2.52 -2.94 10.46
N HIS A 29 2.89 -2.76 9.20
CA HIS A 29 2.35 -3.52 8.10
C HIS A 29 3.47 -4.23 7.35
N GLU A 30 3.25 -5.48 6.99
CA GLU A 30 4.17 -6.28 6.19
C GLU A 30 3.38 -6.94 5.06
N ARG A 31 3.97 -6.91 3.86
CA ARG A 31 3.35 -7.38 2.64
C ARG A 31 4.41 -8.06 1.79
N ASP A 32 4.03 -9.14 1.14
CA ASP A 32 4.88 -9.81 0.17
C ASP A 32 4.60 -9.29 -1.23
N VAL A 33 5.46 -8.38 -1.68
CA VAL A 33 5.33 -7.72 -2.98
C VAL A 33 5.33 -8.73 -4.13
N VAL A 34 6.17 -9.77 -4.07
CA VAL A 34 6.25 -10.77 -5.14
C VAL A 34 4.93 -11.54 -5.25
N GLU A 35 4.38 -11.99 -4.13
CA GLU A 35 3.11 -12.71 -4.12
C GLU A 35 1.93 -11.83 -4.50
N ASP A 36 1.95 -10.54 -4.16
CA ASP A 36 0.95 -9.58 -4.62
C ASP A 36 0.96 -9.45 -6.15
N PHE A 37 2.15 -9.29 -6.76
CA PHE A 37 2.26 -9.21 -8.22
C PHE A 37 1.81 -10.49 -8.91
N ARG A 38 2.16 -11.66 -8.35
CA ARG A 38 1.68 -12.95 -8.85
C ARG A 38 0.16 -13.09 -8.74
N THR A 39 -0.42 -12.72 -7.60
CA THR A 39 -1.85 -12.87 -7.32
C THR A 39 -2.70 -11.95 -8.20
N PHE A 40 -2.32 -10.68 -8.32
CA PHE A 40 -3.18 -9.66 -8.93
C PHE A 40 -2.88 -9.42 -10.41
N TYR A 41 -1.69 -9.78 -10.89
CA TYR A 41 -1.27 -9.53 -12.26
C TYR A 41 -0.75 -10.78 -12.99
N ALA A 42 -0.59 -11.92 -12.31
CA ALA A 42 0.07 -13.12 -12.86
C ALA A 42 1.48 -12.81 -13.41
N VAL A 43 2.19 -11.90 -12.73
CA VAL A 43 3.56 -11.50 -13.08
C VAL A 43 4.50 -11.99 -11.98
N ASP A 44 5.62 -12.56 -12.39
CA ASP A 44 6.74 -12.87 -11.50
C ASP A 44 7.74 -11.71 -11.56
N VAL A 45 8.04 -11.11 -10.41
CA VAL A 45 8.93 -9.95 -10.28
C VAL A 45 10.14 -10.30 -9.41
N ASP A 46 11.32 -9.91 -9.86
CA ASP A 46 12.61 -10.10 -9.16
C ASP A 46 13.33 -8.77 -8.84
N GLU A 47 12.88 -7.67 -9.44
CA GLU A 47 13.41 -6.32 -9.22
C GLU A 47 12.28 -5.30 -9.02
N LEU A 48 12.55 -4.26 -8.23
CA LEU A 48 11.67 -3.13 -8.00
C LEU A 48 12.40 -1.83 -8.34
N ASP A 49 11.92 -1.09 -9.34
CA ASP A 49 12.52 0.19 -9.75
C ASP A 49 12.35 1.30 -8.69
N GLY A 50 11.29 1.22 -7.87
CA GLY A 50 11.03 2.23 -6.86
C GLY A 50 9.82 1.91 -5.98
N TYR A 51 9.77 2.59 -4.83
CA TYR A 51 8.69 2.50 -3.87
C TYR A 51 8.30 3.91 -3.40
N ALA A 52 7.00 4.14 -3.24
CA ALA A 52 6.47 5.41 -2.81
C ALA A 52 5.54 5.22 -1.60
N ILE A 53 5.67 6.10 -0.62
CA ILE A 53 4.78 6.20 0.52
C ILE A 53 4.21 7.61 0.52
N MET A 54 2.89 7.70 0.73
CA MET A 54 2.21 8.99 0.76
C MET A 54 1.00 8.95 1.68
N VAL A 55 0.64 10.12 2.19
CA VAL A 55 -0.68 10.37 2.76
C VAL A 55 -1.53 10.95 1.65
N ASP A 56 -2.52 10.19 1.19
CA ASP A 56 -3.48 10.67 0.19
C ASP A 56 -4.74 11.20 0.87
N GLY A 57 -5.19 12.38 0.44
CA GLY A 57 -6.39 13.05 0.92
C GLY A 57 -7.14 13.82 -0.16
N ASP A 58 -6.65 13.83 -1.40
CA ASP A 58 -7.12 14.73 -2.46
C ASP A 58 -8.57 14.43 -2.87
N ASN A 59 -8.94 13.15 -2.97
CA ASN A 59 -10.26 12.68 -3.35
C ASN A 59 -11.34 12.96 -2.30
N THR A 60 -10.94 13.42 -1.11
CA THR A 60 -11.87 13.83 -0.04
C THR A 60 -11.80 15.32 0.26
N GLY A 61 -10.81 16.04 -0.31
CA GLY A 61 -10.50 17.42 0.05
C GLY A 61 -10.05 17.59 1.51
N LYS A 62 -9.69 16.50 2.20
CA LYS A 62 -9.23 16.53 3.59
C LYS A 62 -7.71 16.56 3.65
N SER A 63 -7.19 17.01 4.78
CA SER A 63 -5.77 16.96 5.10
C SER A 63 -5.53 16.12 6.34
N ALA A 64 -4.38 15.44 6.35
CA ALA A 64 -3.90 14.68 7.49
C ALA A 64 -2.37 14.78 7.55
N THR A 65 -1.80 14.53 8.72
CA THR A 65 -0.36 14.33 8.91
C THR A 65 -0.16 12.89 9.36
N ALA A 66 0.73 12.18 8.70
CA ALA A 66 1.20 10.87 9.14
C ALA A 66 2.72 10.89 9.26
N TRP A 67 3.23 10.07 10.16
CA TRP A 67 4.64 9.78 10.30
C TRP A 67 4.89 8.34 9.86
N PHE A 68 6.04 8.11 9.24
CA PHE A 68 6.47 6.80 8.79
C PHE A 68 7.84 6.53 9.38
N ASP A 69 8.08 5.30 9.80
CA ASP A 69 9.35 4.83 10.33
C ASP A 69 9.55 3.36 9.92
N ASP A 70 10.77 2.85 10.06
CA ASP A 70 11.13 1.45 9.78
C ASP A 70 10.71 0.95 8.39
N ILE A 71 10.93 1.77 7.36
CA ILE A 71 10.64 1.42 5.95
C ILE A 71 11.79 0.58 5.39
N GLU A 72 11.54 -0.72 5.22
CA GLU A 72 12.56 -1.68 4.78
C GLU A 72 12.00 -2.72 3.81
N PHE A 73 12.86 -3.17 2.88
CA PHE A 73 12.68 -4.42 2.17
C PHE A 73 13.50 -5.49 2.88
N VAL A 74 12.82 -6.48 3.44
CA VAL A 74 13.47 -7.60 4.12
C VAL A 74 13.58 -8.81 3.19
N ALA A 75 14.68 -9.54 3.30
CA ALA A 75 14.80 -10.83 2.64
C ALA A 75 13.79 -11.81 3.25
N ARG A 76 13.33 -12.73 2.42
CA ARG A 76 12.38 -13.77 2.81
C ARG A 76 13.07 -14.95 3.50
#